data_AF-A0AAD8MC37-F1
#
_entry.id   AF-A0AAD8MC37-F1
#
_cell.length_a   1.000
_cell.length_b   1.000
_cell.length_c   1.000
_cell.angle_alpha   90.00
_cell.angle_beta   90.00
_cell.angle_gamma   90.00
#
_symmetry.space_group_name_H-M   'P 1'
#
loop_
_entity.id
_entity.type
_entity.pdbx_description
1 polymer ?
#
loop_
_entity_poly.entity_id
_entity_poly.type
_entity_poly.pdbx_seq_one_letter_code
_entity_poly.pdbx_strand_id
1 'polypeptide(L)'
;MSGKQSCQKVQVESPEIKSKLAPAAKELLEELDCVAVDPTPPETKAAISAYMSYLHNVMREKKLLDYFGFFDPSATFTLNADFEALVVRRLNEGNPNRVFFMPHHENVHWILIVLWEHDIYTLNPLPHPPRNPALEDDLKRALRTFNSQTGRGNRTPKVQNLAGSPKQPGSDECGYVVMRYMRDIILDEDMYSFSTKWLLKTQTSYKIEELEEVRQKTLKHIEKLM
;
A
#
# COMPACT_ATOMS: atom_id res chain seq x y z
N MET A 1 -44.69 -28.60 11.52
CA MET A 1 -44.73 -28.06 10.15
C MET A 1 -43.63 -27.01 10.08
N SER A 2 -42.48 -27.37 9.49
CA SER A 2 -41.97 -26.86 8.19
C SER A 2 -41.40 -25.44 8.32
N GLY A 3 -40.16 -25.12 7.95
CA GLY A 3 -39.22 -25.87 7.12
C GLY A 3 -37.76 -25.42 7.32
N LYS A 4 -36.84 -26.37 7.10
CA LYS A 4 -35.41 -26.12 6.98
C LYS A 4 -35.13 -25.66 5.55
N GLN A 5 -34.55 -24.48 5.37
CA GLN A 5 -34.02 -24.05 4.08
C GLN A 5 -32.56 -24.50 4.00
N SER A 6 -32.33 -25.51 3.16
CA SER A 6 -31.00 -26.10 2.90
C SER A 6 -30.18 -25.14 2.05
N CYS A 7 -29.00 -24.75 2.53
CA CYS A 7 -28.03 -23.98 1.77
C CYS A 7 -27.11 -24.96 1.01
N GLN A 8 -27.16 -24.95 -0.31
CA GLN A 8 -26.29 -25.77 -1.15
C GLN A 8 -24.86 -25.20 -1.13
N LYS A 9 -23.89 -26.04 -0.75
CA LYS A 9 -22.46 -25.79 -1.00
C LYS A 9 -22.21 -25.86 -2.51
N VAL A 10 -21.73 -24.77 -3.10
CA VAL A 10 -21.05 -24.83 -4.39
C VAL A 10 -19.61 -25.21 -4.10
N GLN A 11 -19.23 -26.46 -4.40
CA GLN A 11 -17.83 -26.87 -4.43
C GLN A 11 -17.24 -26.40 -5.76
N VAL A 12 -16.28 -25.48 -5.72
CA VAL A 12 -15.41 -25.19 -6.86
C VAL A 12 -14.02 -25.70 -6.53
N GLU A 13 -13.79 -27.01 -6.62
CA GLU A 13 -12.43 -27.55 -6.63
C GLU A 13 -12.38 -28.79 -7.53
N SER A 14 -11.94 -28.62 -8.77
CA SER A 14 -11.46 -29.75 -9.57
C SER A 14 -10.00 -30.02 -9.20
N PRO A 15 -9.64 -31.22 -8.70
CA PRO A 15 -8.27 -31.61 -8.36
C PRO A 15 -7.28 -31.47 -9.53
N GLU A 16 -7.80 -31.43 -10.76
CA GLU A 16 -7.05 -31.37 -12.01
C GLU A 16 -6.49 -29.97 -12.31
N ILE A 17 -7.03 -28.93 -11.67
CA ILE A 17 -6.54 -27.54 -11.78
C ILE A 17 -5.38 -27.33 -10.80
N LYS A 18 -5.52 -27.78 -9.54
CA LYS A 18 -4.49 -27.66 -8.49
C LYS A 18 -3.14 -28.30 -8.87
N SER A 19 -3.14 -29.30 -9.74
CA SER A 19 -1.91 -29.98 -10.19
C SER A 19 -1.16 -29.27 -11.32
N LYS A 20 -1.78 -28.27 -11.98
CA LYS A 20 -1.20 -27.54 -13.13
C LYS A 20 -0.66 -26.15 -12.78
N LEU A 21 -0.86 -25.69 -11.54
CA LEU A 21 -0.39 -24.38 -11.08
C LEU A 21 1.12 -24.39 -10.78
N ALA A 22 1.78 -23.27 -11.11
CA ALA A 22 3.17 -23.04 -10.77
C ALA A 22 3.36 -23.00 -9.24
N PRO A 23 4.54 -23.40 -8.71
CA PRO A 23 4.78 -23.50 -7.26
C PRO A 23 4.45 -22.22 -6.49
N ALA A 24 4.78 -21.05 -7.03
CA ALA A 24 4.46 -19.76 -6.42
C ALA A 24 2.95 -19.46 -6.35
N ALA A 25 2.17 -19.91 -7.34
CA ALA A 25 0.72 -19.77 -7.33
C ALA A 25 0.05 -20.80 -6.41
N LYS A 26 0.70 -21.95 -6.21
CA LYS A 26 0.27 -22.97 -5.26
C LYS A 26 0.52 -22.53 -3.81
N GLU A 27 1.67 -21.89 -3.54
CA GLU A 27 1.97 -21.28 -2.24
C GLU A 27 0.98 -20.15 -1.91
N LEU A 28 0.68 -19.29 -2.90
CA LEU A 28 -0.36 -18.26 -2.76
C LEU A 28 -1.76 -18.84 -2.49
N LEU A 29 -2.11 -19.97 -3.14
CA LEU A 29 -3.39 -20.65 -2.94
C LEU A 29 -3.44 -21.42 -1.62
N GLU A 30 -2.36 -22.03 -1.16
CA GLU A 30 -2.30 -22.70 0.13
C GLU A 30 -2.40 -21.67 1.27
N GLU A 31 -1.83 -20.47 1.13
CA GLU A 31 -2.07 -19.35 2.04
C GLU A 31 -3.54 -18.86 2.04
N LEU A 32 -4.26 -19.04 0.93
CA LEU A 32 -5.69 -18.68 0.78
C LEU A 32 -6.65 -19.79 1.27
N ASP A 33 -6.33 -21.07 1.04
CA ASP A 33 -7.16 -22.24 1.34
C ASP A 33 -7.22 -22.56 2.85
N CYS A 34 -6.28 -22.04 3.65
CA CYS A 34 -6.30 -22.15 5.12
C CYS A 34 -7.41 -21.33 5.80
N VAL A 35 -8.06 -20.43 5.06
CA VAL A 35 -9.08 -19.52 5.58
C VAL A 35 -10.45 -20.03 5.12
N ALA A 36 -11.09 -20.81 5.99
CA ALA A 36 -12.48 -21.21 5.82
C ALA A 36 -13.34 -19.97 5.53
N VAL A 37 -14.08 -20.00 4.41
CA VAL A 37 -15.17 -19.11 3.98
C VAL A 37 -15.55 -18.02 5.00
N ASP A 38 -14.76 -16.95 4.98
CA ASP A 38 -15.02 -15.63 5.57
C ASP A 38 -14.33 -14.64 4.60
N PRO A 39 -14.86 -13.43 4.37
CA PRO A 39 -14.30 -12.52 3.39
C PRO A 39 -12.90 -12.17 3.88
N THR A 40 -11.88 -12.69 3.21
CA THR A 40 -10.48 -12.46 3.55
C THR A 40 -10.30 -10.96 3.78
N PRO A 41 -9.98 -10.49 5.00
CA PRO A 41 -9.82 -9.06 5.24
C PRO A 41 -8.70 -8.58 4.32
N PRO A 42 -8.96 -7.67 3.38
CA PRO A 42 -7.95 -7.10 2.48
C PRO A 42 -6.94 -6.18 3.19
N GLU A 43 -6.87 -6.25 4.52
CA GLU A 43 -5.86 -5.61 5.35
C GLU A 43 -4.55 -6.41 5.37
N THR A 44 -4.46 -7.51 4.62
CA THR A 44 -3.23 -8.30 4.51
C THR A 44 -2.22 -7.67 3.55
N LYS A 45 -0.93 -7.97 3.78
CA LYS A 45 0.18 -7.63 2.87
C LYS A 45 -0.14 -8.00 1.42
N ALA A 46 -0.69 -9.19 1.20
CA ALA A 46 -1.03 -9.71 -0.12
C ALA A 46 -2.10 -8.87 -0.82
N ALA A 47 -3.15 -8.45 -0.11
CA ALA A 47 -4.20 -7.60 -0.67
C ALA A 47 -3.69 -6.21 -1.04
N ILE A 48 -2.82 -5.61 -0.22
CA ILE A 48 -2.16 -4.34 -0.53
C ILE A 48 -1.29 -4.49 -1.78
N SER A 49 -0.47 -5.54 -1.86
CA SER A 49 0.36 -5.82 -3.05
C SER A 49 -0.48 -6.07 -4.31
N ALA A 50 -1.60 -6.78 -4.20
CA ALA A 50 -2.54 -7.00 -5.31
C ALA A 50 -3.14 -5.66 -5.79
N TYR A 51 -3.56 -4.79 -4.87
CA TYR A 51 -4.08 -3.49 -5.23
C TYR A 51 -3.02 -2.55 -5.82
N MET A 52 -1.78 -2.60 -5.32
CA MET A 52 -0.65 -1.87 -5.92
C MET A 52 -0.38 -2.35 -7.36
N SER A 53 -0.49 -3.65 -7.63
CA SER A 53 -0.39 -4.22 -8.98
C SER A 53 -1.51 -3.69 -9.90
N TYR A 54 -2.75 -3.60 -9.39
CA TYR A 54 -3.84 -2.92 -10.08
C TYR A 54 -3.51 -1.45 -10.37
N LEU A 55 -3.06 -0.68 -9.38
CA LEU A 55 -2.69 0.73 -9.58
C LEU A 55 -1.52 0.89 -10.55
N HIS A 56 -0.55 -0.02 -10.55
CA HIS A 56 0.53 -0.03 -11.52
C HIS A 56 0.00 -0.17 -12.96
N ASN A 57 -1.01 -1.00 -13.20
CA ASN A 57 -1.66 -1.08 -14.51
C ASN A 57 -2.36 0.23 -14.87
N VAL A 58 -3.08 0.84 -13.92
CA VAL A 58 -3.72 2.15 -14.13
C VAL A 58 -2.67 3.22 -14.46
N MET A 59 -1.55 3.26 -13.74
CA MET A 59 -0.46 4.20 -14.02
C MET A 59 0.19 3.96 -15.37
N ARG A 60 0.35 2.69 -15.78
CA ARG A 60 0.86 2.35 -17.13
C ARG A 60 -0.06 2.89 -18.22
N GLU A 61 -1.37 2.65 -18.10
CA GLU A 61 -2.37 3.12 -19.08
C GLU A 61 -2.40 4.66 -19.15
N LYS A 62 -2.29 5.33 -18.01
CA LYS A 62 -2.27 6.80 -17.91
C LYS A 62 -0.89 7.41 -18.16
N LYS A 63 0.15 6.62 -18.47
CA LYS A 63 1.54 7.06 -18.65
C LYS A 63 2.11 7.82 -17.44
N LEU A 64 1.72 7.40 -16.24
CA LEU A 64 2.14 7.98 -14.96
C LEU A 64 3.32 7.24 -14.31
N LEU A 65 3.85 6.18 -14.95
CA LEU A 65 4.92 5.37 -14.38
C LEU A 65 6.20 6.17 -14.11
N ASP A 66 6.45 7.29 -14.78
CA ASP A 66 7.61 8.14 -14.49
C ASP A 66 7.44 9.02 -13.25
N TYR A 67 6.20 9.25 -12.83
CA TYR A 67 5.85 10.15 -11.73
C TYR A 67 5.64 9.42 -10.41
N PHE A 68 5.26 8.14 -10.45
CA PHE A 68 4.95 7.35 -9.25
C PHE A 68 5.62 5.97 -9.25
N GLY A 69 5.98 5.51 -8.06
CA GLY A 69 6.57 4.20 -7.81
C GLY A 69 6.12 3.60 -6.48
N PHE A 70 6.38 2.32 -6.30
CA PHE A 70 5.95 1.56 -5.13
C PHE A 70 7.10 0.79 -4.49
N PHE A 71 7.11 0.71 -3.16
CA PHE A 71 7.87 -0.28 -2.40
C PHE A 71 7.03 -1.53 -2.15
N ASP A 72 7.63 -2.70 -2.29
CA ASP A 72 6.99 -3.96 -1.91
C ASP A 72 6.83 -4.03 -0.38
N PRO A 73 5.58 -4.08 0.15
CA PRO A 73 5.33 -4.12 1.59
C PRO A 73 6.02 -5.31 2.28
N SER A 74 6.21 -6.43 1.58
CA SER A 74 6.89 -7.61 2.13
C SER A 74 8.39 -7.34 2.33
N ALA A 75 9.00 -6.55 1.45
CA ALA A 75 10.42 -6.23 1.51
C ALA A 75 10.74 -5.10 2.50
N THR A 76 9.75 -4.23 2.79
CA THR A 76 9.87 -3.13 3.75
C THR A 76 9.20 -3.40 5.09
N PHE A 77 8.77 -4.65 5.33
CA PHE A 77 8.08 -5.04 6.57
C PHE A 77 9.00 -5.03 7.80
N THR A 78 10.29 -5.33 7.61
CA THR A 78 11.26 -5.43 8.71
C THR A 78 12.40 -4.44 8.51
N LEU A 79 12.70 -3.68 9.56
CA LEU A 79 13.90 -2.86 9.63
C LEU A 79 15.09 -3.75 9.99
N ASN A 80 15.80 -4.20 8.97
CA ASN A 80 17.02 -4.99 9.10
C ASN A 80 18.22 -4.20 8.57
N ALA A 81 19.42 -4.78 8.66
CA ALA A 81 20.65 -4.13 8.19
C ALA A 81 20.63 -3.75 6.70
N ASP A 82 19.81 -4.43 5.89
CA ASP A 82 19.72 -4.22 4.45
C ASP A 82 18.63 -3.21 4.05
N PHE A 83 17.81 -2.75 5.01
CA PHE A 83 16.67 -1.86 4.73
C PHE A 83 17.10 -0.57 4.04
N GLU A 84 18.17 0.08 4.51
CA GLU A 84 18.70 1.30 3.90
C GLU A 84 19.12 1.07 2.45
N ALA A 85 19.86 -0.02 2.18
CA ALA A 85 20.31 -0.36 0.84
C ALA A 85 19.13 -0.69 -0.10
N LEU A 86 18.09 -1.36 0.41
CA LEU A 86 16.87 -1.63 -0.33
C LEU A 86 16.15 -0.34 -0.73
N VAL A 87 16.02 0.62 0.19
CA VAL A 87 15.40 1.92 -0.08
C VAL A 87 16.20 2.69 -1.12
N VAL A 88 17.51 2.79 -0.96
CA VAL A 88 18.39 3.47 -1.93
C VAL A 88 18.30 2.82 -3.31
N ARG A 89 18.36 1.48 -3.40
CA ARG A 89 18.24 0.76 -4.67
C ARG A 89 16.93 1.11 -5.37
N ARG A 90 15.82 1.06 -4.65
CA ARG A 90 14.50 1.33 -5.21
C ARG A 90 14.33 2.78 -5.67
N LEU A 91 14.87 3.74 -4.93
CA LEU A 91 14.86 5.16 -5.32
C LEU A 91 15.66 5.44 -6.59
N ASN A 92 16.72 4.65 -6.84
CA ASN A 92 17.52 4.74 -8.06
C ASN A 92 16.83 4.09 -9.30
N GLU A 93 15.67 3.44 -9.13
CA GLU A 93 14.94 2.84 -10.26
C GLU A 93 14.04 3.87 -10.96
N GLY A 94 14.42 4.25 -12.17
CA GLY A 94 13.64 5.14 -13.03
C GLY A 94 13.95 6.62 -12.79
N ASN A 95 12.92 7.46 -12.75
CA ASN A 95 13.09 8.91 -12.60
C ASN A 95 13.41 9.28 -11.13
N PRO A 96 14.52 10.01 -10.86
CA PRO A 96 14.90 10.38 -9.49
C PRO A 96 13.97 11.38 -8.80
N ASN A 97 13.06 12.02 -9.55
CA ASN A 97 12.07 12.96 -9.03
C ASN A 97 10.69 12.32 -8.80
N ARG A 98 10.59 10.99 -8.95
CA ARG A 98 9.36 10.22 -8.75
C ARG A 98 8.90 10.25 -7.30
N VAL A 99 7.58 10.24 -7.09
CA VAL A 99 6.94 10.01 -5.79
C VAL A 99 6.94 8.50 -5.52
N PHE A 100 7.46 8.06 -4.39
CA PHE A 100 7.43 6.65 -4.00
C PHE A 100 6.46 6.43 -2.83
N PHE A 101 5.57 5.46 -3.01
CA PHE A 101 4.65 4.97 -1.99
C PHE A 101 5.23 3.73 -1.30
N MET A 102 5.26 3.76 0.03
CA MET A 102 5.69 2.64 0.87
C MET A 102 4.61 2.36 1.92
N PRO A 103 3.69 1.42 1.63
CA PRO A 103 2.84 0.85 2.67
C PRO A 103 3.74 0.20 3.72
N HIS A 104 3.58 0.60 4.97
CA HIS A 104 4.38 0.09 6.07
C HIS A 104 3.47 -0.32 7.22
N HIS A 105 3.82 -1.43 7.86
CA HIS A 105 3.03 -2.02 8.92
C HIS A 105 3.76 -1.87 10.24
N GLU A 106 3.16 -1.13 11.17
CA GLU A 106 3.70 -0.87 12.50
C GLU A 106 2.67 -1.26 13.56
N ASN A 107 3.04 -2.09 14.54
CA ASN A 107 2.19 -2.40 15.69
C ASN A 107 0.75 -2.80 15.30
N VAL A 108 0.58 -3.79 14.41
CA VAL A 108 -0.72 -4.25 13.86
C VAL A 108 -1.52 -3.22 13.07
N HIS A 109 -0.88 -2.13 12.63
CA HIS A 109 -1.52 -1.01 11.96
C HIS A 109 -0.82 -0.62 10.66
N TRP A 110 -1.58 -0.38 9.60
CA TRP A 110 -1.05 0.05 8.31
C TRP A 110 -0.98 1.57 8.21
N ILE A 111 0.16 2.05 7.73
CA ILE A 111 0.41 3.46 7.42
C ILE A 111 0.96 3.58 5.99
N LEU A 112 0.87 4.77 5.42
CA LEU A 112 1.53 5.08 4.15
C LEU A 112 2.67 6.04 4.41
N ILE A 113 3.88 5.64 4.04
CA ILE A 113 5.01 6.53 3.90
C ILE A 113 5.13 6.95 2.44
N VAL A 114 5.31 8.24 2.20
CA VAL A 114 5.55 8.80 0.87
C VAL A 114 6.93 9.45 0.88
N LEU A 115 7.80 9.01 -0.02
CA LEU A 115 9.08 9.63 -0.27
C LEU A 115 8.96 10.50 -1.52
N TRP A 116 9.16 11.80 -1.37
CA TRP A 116 9.07 12.73 -2.48
C TRP A 116 10.03 13.91 -2.29
N GLU A 117 10.65 14.31 -3.40
CA GLU A 117 11.76 15.28 -3.42
C GLU A 117 12.87 14.90 -2.43
N HIS A 118 13.02 15.65 -1.34
CA HIS A 118 14.03 15.44 -0.31
C HIS A 118 13.43 15.03 1.04
N ASP A 119 12.10 14.89 1.13
CA ASP A 119 11.38 14.77 2.40
C ASP A 119 10.55 13.48 2.49
N ILE A 120 10.19 13.14 3.72
CA ILE A 120 9.42 11.95 4.08
C ILE A 120 8.07 12.44 4.59
N TYR A 121 6.99 11.91 4.04
CA TYR A 121 5.63 12.22 4.47
C TYR A 121 4.96 10.97 5.02
N THR A 122 4.32 11.10 6.18
CA THR A 122 3.58 10.02 6.83
C THR A 122 2.10 10.34 6.77
N LEU A 123 1.31 9.41 6.25
CA LEU A 123 -0.14 9.46 6.27
C LEU A 123 -0.64 8.32 7.15
N ASN A 124 -1.46 8.67 8.13
CA ASN A 124 -1.93 7.71 9.11
C ASN A 124 -3.46 7.63 9.14
N PRO A 125 -4.04 6.45 8.94
CA PRO A 125 -5.49 6.24 9.10
C PRO A 125 -6.00 6.56 10.51
N LEU A 126 -5.16 6.55 11.54
CA LEU A 126 -5.50 6.93 12.92
C LEU A 126 -5.16 8.40 13.23
N PRO A 127 -5.88 9.04 14.18
CA PRO A 127 -5.69 10.44 14.53
C PRO A 127 -4.41 10.73 15.33
N HIS A 128 -3.90 9.78 16.11
CA HIS A 128 -2.76 9.96 17.02
C HIS A 128 -1.77 8.80 16.95
N PRO A 129 -1.12 8.57 15.82
CA PRO A 129 -0.20 7.45 15.73
C PRO A 129 1.08 7.71 16.52
N PRO A 130 1.64 6.65 17.13
CA PRO A 130 2.98 6.71 17.68
C PRO A 130 3.97 7.02 16.55
N ARG A 131 5.02 7.79 16.87
CA ARG A 131 6.17 7.90 15.96
C ARG A 131 7.01 6.63 16.02
N ASN A 132 7.66 6.33 14.91
CA ASN A 132 8.68 5.27 14.81
C ASN A 132 10.05 5.90 14.47
N PRO A 133 10.82 6.34 15.48
CA PRO A 133 12.10 6.99 15.25
C PRO A 133 13.10 6.11 14.49
N ALA A 134 13.06 4.79 14.69
CA ALA A 134 13.94 3.86 14.00
C ALA A 134 13.69 3.87 12.49
N LEU A 135 12.42 3.74 12.07
CA LEU A 135 12.04 3.86 10.66
C LEU A 135 12.42 5.24 10.10
N GLU A 136 12.09 6.31 10.83
CA GLU A 136 12.39 7.66 10.39
C GLU A 136 13.88 7.87 10.14
N ASP A 137 14.74 7.38 11.04
CA ASP A 137 16.18 7.55 10.93
C ASP A 137 16.81 6.70 9.83
N ASP A 138 16.28 5.49 9.59
CA ASP A 138 16.68 4.63 8.48
C ASP A 138 16.30 5.26 7.13
N LEU A 139 15.08 5.77 7.00
CA LEU A 139 14.63 6.48 5.81
C LEU A 139 15.41 7.77 5.56
N LYS A 140 15.72 8.54 6.62
CA LYS A 140 16.56 9.74 6.51
C LYS A 140 17.96 9.39 6.02
N ARG A 141 18.56 8.28 6.48
CA ARG A 141 19.87 7.82 5.99
C ARG A 141 19.79 7.42 4.51
N ALA A 142 18.81 6.59 4.16
CA ALA A 142 18.59 6.16 2.77
C ALA A 142 18.42 7.36 1.82
N LEU A 143 17.57 8.33 2.17
CA LEU A 143 17.37 9.54 1.34
C LEU A 143 18.62 10.41 1.25
N ARG A 144 19.42 10.55 2.32
CA ARG A 144 20.71 11.26 2.25
C ARG A 144 21.66 10.56 1.28
N THR A 145 21.78 9.25 1.38
CA THR A 145 22.61 8.44 0.49
C THR A 145 22.17 8.59 -0.96
N PHE A 146 20.87 8.45 -1.24
CA PHE A 146 20.31 8.64 -2.58
C PHE A 146 20.51 10.06 -3.13
N ASN A 147 20.23 11.10 -2.35
CA ASN A 147 20.38 12.49 -2.78
C ASN A 147 21.86 12.85 -3.08
N SER A 148 22.79 12.29 -2.31
CA SER A 148 24.23 12.40 -2.58
C SER A 148 24.60 11.74 -3.91
N GLN A 149 24.13 10.51 -4.15
CA GLN A 149 24.39 9.75 -5.38
C GLN A 149 23.84 10.42 -6.65
N THR A 150 22.73 11.14 -6.53
CA THR A 150 22.03 11.79 -7.65
C THR A 150 22.38 13.27 -7.81
N GLY A 151 23.33 13.80 -7.03
CA GLY A 151 23.74 15.20 -7.11
C GLY A 151 22.70 16.21 -6.59
N ARG A 152 21.68 15.74 -5.85
CA ARG A 152 20.60 16.57 -5.27
C ARG A 152 21.00 17.27 -3.97
N GLY A 153 22.27 17.17 -3.58
CA GLY A 153 22.86 17.80 -2.40
C GLY A 153 22.70 16.97 -1.11
N ASN A 154 23.27 17.47 -0.02
CA ASN A 154 23.30 16.79 1.28
C ASN A 154 22.37 17.44 2.31
N ARG A 155 21.12 17.72 1.90
CA ARG A 155 20.08 18.22 2.82
C ARG A 155 19.62 17.09 3.74
N THR A 156 19.45 17.38 5.02
CA THR A 156 18.76 16.47 5.95
C THR A 156 17.27 16.39 5.61
N PRO A 157 16.73 15.19 5.31
CA PRO A 157 15.31 15.01 5.07
C PRO A 157 14.48 15.39 6.29
N LYS A 158 13.36 16.09 6.06
CA LYS A 158 12.35 16.34 7.09
C LYS A 158 11.32 15.22 7.04
N VAL A 159 10.84 14.83 8.22
CA VAL A 159 9.68 13.96 8.36
C VAL A 159 8.47 14.82 8.67
N GLN A 160 7.41 14.70 7.87
CA GLN A 160 6.18 15.45 8.02
C GLN A 160 5.01 14.49 8.19
N ASN A 161 4.29 14.61 9.30
CA ASN A 161 3.01 13.93 9.47
C ASN A 161 1.90 14.74 8.81
N LEU A 162 1.26 14.18 7.79
CA LEU A 162 0.15 14.81 7.09
C LEU A 162 -1.13 14.61 7.89
N ALA A 163 -1.26 15.38 8.97
CA ALA A 163 -2.33 15.25 9.95
C ALA A 163 -3.74 15.50 9.38
N GLY A 164 -3.84 16.10 8.18
CA GLY A 164 -5.08 16.31 7.46
C GLY A 164 -5.54 15.12 6.61
N SER A 165 -4.77 14.02 6.57
CA SER A 165 -5.16 12.81 5.83
C SER A 165 -6.47 12.21 6.37
N PRO A 166 -7.40 11.75 5.50
CA PRO A 166 -8.66 11.11 5.91
C PRO A 166 -8.45 9.94 6.86
N LYS A 167 -9.16 9.93 7.98
CA LYS A 167 -9.06 8.82 8.94
C LYS A 167 -9.89 7.61 8.52
N GLN A 168 -9.61 6.46 9.11
CA GLN A 168 -10.48 5.30 8.97
C GLN A 168 -11.83 5.55 9.67
N PRO A 169 -12.93 5.00 9.12
CA PRO A 169 -14.25 5.13 9.72
C PRO A 169 -14.45 4.24 10.95
N GLY A 170 -13.74 3.10 11.04
CA GLY A 170 -13.83 2.11 12.11
C GLY A 170 -12.48 1.79 12.74
N SER A 171 -12.32 0.55 13.23
CA SER A 171 -11.11 0.07 13.92
C SER A 171 -10.10 -0.58 12.99
N ASP A 172 -10.55 -1.24 11.94
CA ASP A 172 -9.74 -2.26 11.27
C ASP A 172 -9.35 -1.84 9.84
N GLU A 173 -10.01 -0.83 9.25
CA GLU A 173 -9.89 -0.53 7.81
C GLU A 173 -8.57 0.15 7.38
N CYS A 174 -7.55 0.17 8.24
CA CYS A 174 -6.27 0.84 8.01
C CYS A 174 -5.62 0.47 6.66
N GLY A 175 -5.66 -0.81 6.29
CA GLY A 175 -5.12 -1.31 5.02
C GLY A 175 -5.84 -0.73 3.81
N TYR A 176 -7.17 -0.67 3.85
CA TYR A 176 -7.98 -0.07 2.77
C TYR A 176 -7.77 1.44 2.67
N VAL A 177 -7.63 2.11 3.80
CA VAL A 177 -7.32 3.55 3.81
C VAL A 177 -5.95 3.81 3.18
N VAL A 178 -4.93 2.99 3.47
CA VAL A 178 -3.62 3.08 2.81
C VAL A 178 -3.71 2.84 1.30
N MET A 179 -4.47 1.85 0.86
CA MET A 179 -4.78 1.64 -0.55
C MET A 179 -5.48 2.86 -1.17
N ARG A 180 -6.45 3.44 -0.47
CA ARG A 180 -7.20 4.61 -0.94
C ARG A 180 -6.32 5.84 -1.05
N TYR A 181 -5.45 6.09 -0.08
CA TYR A 181 -4.45 7.17 -0.14
C TYR A 181 -3.61 7.08 -1.41
N MET A 182 -3.02 5.91 -1.70
CA MET A 182 -2.20 5.75 -2.91
C MET A 182 -2.99 6.10 -4.18
N ARG A 183 -4.24 5.64 -4.29
CA ARG A 183 -5.09 5.95 -5.43
C ARG A 183 -5.39 7.44 -5.53
N ASP A 184 -5.84 8.07 -4.45
CA ASP A 184 -6.26 9.47 -4.48
C ASP A 184 -5.09 10.39 -4.81
N ILE A 185 -3.87 10.06 -4.37
CA ILE A 185 -2.65 10.80 -4.72
C ILE A 185 -2.29 10.62 -6.19
N ILE A 186 -2.34 9.39 -6.71
CA ILE A 186 -2.03 9.10 -8.13
C ILE A 186 -3.02 9.80 -9.07
N LEU A 187 -4.27 9.96 -8.64
CA LEU A 187 -5.34 10.56 -9.43
C LEU A 187 -5.54 12.06 -9.18
N ASP A 188 -4.81 12.67 -8.24
CA ASP A 188 -4.84 14.12 -8.03
C ASP A 188 -4.13 14.83 -9.19
N GLU A 189 -4.86 15.68 -9.90
CA GLU A 189 -4.33 16.46 -11.03
C GLU A 189 -3.31 17.51 -10.58
N ASP A 190 -3.36 17.94 -9.32
CA ASP A 190 -2.45 18.91 -8.75
C ASP A 190 -1.60 18.25 -7.64
N MET A 191 -0.77 17.30 -8.11
CA MET A 191 0.20 16.55 -7.31
C MET A 191 1.22 17.46 -6.62
N TYR A 192 1.63 18.57 -7.24
CA TYR A 192 2.66 19.46 -6.69
C TYR A 192 2.25 20.12 -5.38
N SER A 193 0.94 20.26 -5.12
CA SER A 193 0.41 20.80 -3.87
C SER A 193 -0.02 19.73 -2.87
N PHE A 194 0.22 18.44 -3.16
CA PHE A 194 -0.19 17.29 -2.35
C PHE A 194 0.14 17.49 -0.85
N SER A 195 1.39 17.78 -0.54
CA SER A 195 1.84 17.91 0.85
C SER A 195 1.09 19.02 1.60
N THR A 196 0.74 20.11 0.93
CA THR A 196 -0.01 21.22 1.53
C THR A 196 -1.48 20.85 1.72
N LYS A 197 -2.14 20.31 0.68
CA LYS A 197 -3.54 19.87 0.74
C LYS A 197 -3.78 18.86 1.86
N TRP A 198 -2.89 17.87 1.97
CA TRP A 198 -3.03 16.76 2.92
C TRP A 198 -2.54 17.12 4.34
N LEU A 199 -1.88 18.26 4.50
CA LEU A 199 -1.59 18.84 5.81
C LEU A 199 -2.82 19.59 6.37
N LEU A 200 -3.64 20.18 5.50
CA LEU A 200 -4.86 20.88 5.90
C LEU A 200 -5.90 19.88 6.42
N LYS A 201 -6.45 20.13 7.62
CA LYS A 201 -7.46 19.29 8.26
C LYS A 201 -8.85 19.48 7.67
N THR A 202 -8.96 19.44 6.35
CA THR A 202 -10.24 19.60 5.63
C THR A 202 -10.99 18.28 5.45
N GLN A 203 -10.29 17.14 5.58
CA GLN A 203 -10.88 15.81 5.44
C GLN A 203 -10.92 15.11 6.80
N THR A 204 -12.07 14.55 7.16
CA THR A 204 -12.29 13.96 8.49
C THR A 204 -12.05 12.45 8.47
N SER A 205 -12.74 11.72 7.59
CA SER A 205 -12.69 10.26 7.48
C SER A 205 -13.16 9.83 6.10
N TYR A 206 -12.62 8.72 5.58
CA TYR A 206 -13.18 8.08 4.39
C TYR A 206 -14.51 7.43 4.71
N LYS A 207 -15.44 7.45 3.75
CA LYS A 207 -16.69 6.71 3.88
C LYS A 207 -16.47 5.23 3.57
N ILE A 208 -17.29 4.36 4.15
CA ILE A 208 -17.23 2.91 3.90
C ILE A 208 -17.41 2.59 2.42
N GLU A 209 -18.26 3.32 1.69
CA GLU A 209 -18.48 3.10 0.26
C GLU A 209 -17.22 3.37 -0.58
N GLU A 210 -16.38 4.31 -0.13
CA GLU A 210 -15.13 4.65 -0.80
C GLU A 210 -14.06 3.57 -0.61
N LEU A 211 -14.07 2.90 0.54
CA LEU A 211 -13.21 1.77 0.86
C LEU A 211 -13.71 0.49 0.19
N GLU A 212 -15.03 0.32 0.09
CA GLU A 212 -15.65 -0.79 -0.64
C GLU A 212 -15.31 -0.74 -2.14
N GLU A 213 -15.20 0.45 -2.73
CA GLU A 213 -14.71 0.60 -4.11
C GLU A 213 -13.28 0.07 -4.27
N VAL A 214 -12.41 0.30 -3.28
CA VAL A 214 -11.05 -0.26 -3.26
C VAL A 214 -11.11 -1.77 -3.20
N ARG A 215 -11.89 -2.34 -2.27
CA ARG A 215 -12.10 -3.78 -2.13
C ARG A 215 -12.52 -4.43 -3.44
N GLN A 216 -13.55 -3.89 -4.09
CA GLN A 216 -14.09 -4.43 -5.32
C GLN A 216 -13.08 -4.38 -6.47
N LYS A 217 -12.26 -3.33 -6.55
CA LYS A 217 -11.19 -3.22 -7.55
C LYS A 217 -10.09 -4.23 -7.30
N THR A 218 -9.69 -4.44 -6.04
CA THR A 218 -8.71 -5.47 -5.66
C THR A 218 -9.21 -6.86 -6.05
N LEU A 219 -10.44 -7.22 -5.67
CA LEU A 219 -11.02 -8.54 -6.00
C LEU A 219 -11.09 -8.77 -7.50
N LYS A 220 -11.63 -7.81 -8.27
CA LYS A 220 -11.69 -7.88 -9.74
C LYS A 220 -10.32 -7.99 -10.39
N HIS A 221 -9.28 -7.42 -9.78
CA HIS A 221 -7.91 -7.54 -10.29
C HIS A 221 -7.35 -8.93 -10.03
N ILE A 222 -7.55 -9.46 -8.82
CA ILE A 222 -7.14 -10.83 -8.46
C ILE A 222 -7.84 -11.86 -9.37
N GLU A 223 -9.15 -11.71 -9.59
CA GLU A 223 -9.93 -12.56 -10.51
C GLU A 223 -9.37 -12.60 -11.93
N LYS A 224 -8.73 -11.52 -12.41
CA LYS A 224 -8.12 -11.47 -13.74
C LYS A 224 -6.74 -12.15 -13.81
N LEU A 225 -6.12 -12.42 -12.67
CA LEU A 225 -4.81 -13.06 -12.57
C LEU A 225 -4.91 -14.58 -12.39
N MET A 226 -6.10 -15.09 -12.04
CA MET A 226 -6.43 -16.51 -11.94
C MET A 226 -6.85 -17.07 -13.31
#